data_AF-A0A933CG29-F1
#
_entry.id   AF-A0A933CG29-F1
#
_cell.length_a   1.000
_cell.length_b   1.000
_cell.length_c   1.000
_cell.angle_alpha   90.00
_cell.angle_beta   90.00
_cell.angle_gamma   90.00
#
_symmetry.space_group_name_H-M   'P 1'
#
loop_
_entity.id
_entity.type
_entity.pdbx_description
1 polymer ?
#
loop_
_entity_poly.entity_id
_entity_poly.type
_entity_poly.pdbx_seq_one_letter_code
_entity_poly.pdbx_strand_id
1 'polypeptide(L)'
;MVEGVFSFHNIRQACLADQPAGWYHCVRTYAPLVRQWLQHYFPGQDQTALLTQVFREARAQQAQLWRTFAGTNEKEFLLHLRRFVFEQARASRRTVPETPFTPESFWRLLEPFPLLQREMLLLSFHRYTAEALSEVTDFLPESTRAVAEQAREKLKAQLGAGVGPDFEQRDHDTLFAAIDQQRGDNCVLDKTYVRIVDGQITWRGREEADRHRENCLYCLNRFAEFREAHHFFHKLPPAGDAEVARILAGLGVELVGPPRKKRAWWQRLLGA
;
A
#
# COMPACT_ATOMS: atom_id res chain seq x y z
N MET A 1 14.09 26.48 4.06
CA MET A 1 13.53 25.71 2.92
C MET A 1 12.30 26.43 2.39
N VAL A 2 12.15 26.61 1.08
CA VAL A 2 11.05 27.34 0.45
C VAL A 2 9.87 26.38 0.20
N GLU A 3 8.63 26.75 0.54
CA GLU A 3 7.39 26.00 0.19
C GLU A 3 7.19 25.91 -1.34
N GLY A 4 7.95 25.08 -2.02
CA GLY A 4 7.68 24.63 -3.39
C GLY A 4 6.92 23.30 -3.37
N VAL A 5 6.18 23.01 -4.44
CA VAL A 5 5.73 21.64 -4.71
C VAL A 5 7.00 20.79 -4.87
N PHE A 6 7.29 19.96 -3.88
CA PHE A 6 8.43 19.05 -3.93
C PHE A 6 7.97 17.81 -4.70
N SER A 7 8.32 17.73 -5.98
CA SER A 7 7.90 16.63 -6.85
C SER A 7 8.44 15.28 -6.37
N PHE A 8 7.78 14.19 -6.75
CA PHE A 8 8.26 12.82 -6.52
C PHE A 8 9.75 12.64 -6.88
N HIS A 9 10.14 13.14 -8.05
CA HIS A 9 11.53 13.09 -8.51
C HIS A 9 12.48 13.81 -7.54
N ASN A 10 12.10 15.01 -7.08
CA ASN A 10 12.91 15.79 -6.15
C ASN A 10 12.99 15.09 -4.78
N ILE A 11 11.89 14.51 -4.27
CA ILE A 11 11.89 13.70 -3.04
C ILE A 11 12.93 12.59 -3.17
N ARG A 12 12.84 11.79 -4.24
CA ARG A 12 13.74 10.68 -4.50
C ARG A 12 15.20 11.11 -4.53
N GLN A 13 15.54 12.13 -5.34
CA GLN A 13 16.93 12.59 -5.46
C GLN A 13 17.48 13.14 -4.14
N ALA A 14 16.68 13.92 -3.41
CA ALA A 14 17.10 14.48 -2.13
C ALA A 14 17.27 13.39 -1.06
N CYS A 15 16.40 12.36 -1.01
CA CYS A 15 16.57 11.22 -0.10
C CYS A 15 17.80 10.37 -0.44
N LEU A 16 18.06 10.12 -1.73
CA LEU A 16 19.27 9.40 -2.17
C LEU A 16 20.56 10.14 -1.82
N ALA A 17 20.52 11.48 -1.81
CA ALA A 17 21.62 12.33 -1.36
C ALA A 17 21.62 12.57 0.17
N ASP A 18 20.77 11.85 0.93
CA ASP A 18 20.59 11.97 2.38
C ASP A 18 20.33 13.41 2.88
N GLN A 19 19.66 14.23 2.08
CA GLN A 19 19.36 15.61 2.44
C GLN A 19 18.19 15.68 3.43
N PRO A 20 18.28 16.47 4.52
CA PRO A 20 17.18 16.63 5.49
C PRO A 20 15.85 17.05 4.86
N ALA A 21 15.90 17.92 3.85
CA ALA A 21 14.72 18.36 3.11
C ALA A 21 14.02 17.20 2.37
N GLY A 22 14.78 16.27 1.79
CA GLY A 22 14.24 15.09 1.13
C GLY A 22 13.48 14.21 2.10
N TRP A 23 14.09 13.91 3.25
CA TRP A 23 13.45 13.11 4.31
C TRP A 23 12.22 13.80 4.91
N TYR A 24 12.25 15.12 5.09
CA TYR A 24 11.07 15.88 5.51
C TYR A 24 9.90 15.68 4.54
N HIS A 25 10.13 15.90 3.24
CA HIS A 25 9.07 15.75 2.24
C HIS A 25 8.65 14.28 2.06
N CYS A 26 9.58 13.33 2.14
CA CYS A 26 9.28 11.90 2.11
C CYS A 26 8.32 11.50 3.24
N VAL A 27 8.67 11.83 4.49
CA VAL A 27 7.82 11.54 5.66
C VAL A 27 6.50 12.27 5.54
N ARG A 28 6.52 13.57 5.21
CA ARG A 28 5.31 14.38 5.06
C ARG A 28 4.33 13.79 4.04
N THR A 29 4.83 13.30 2.91
CA THR A 29 4.01 12.77 1.82
C THR A 29 3.53 11.34 2.10
N TYR A 30 4.40 10.45 2.57
CA TYR A 30 4.10 9.01 2.60
C TYR A 30 3.72 8.47 3.99
N ALA A 31 4.07 9.14 5.09
CA ALA A 31 3.74 8.65 6.43
C ALA A 31 2.23 8.46 6.69
N PRO A 32 1.30 9.30 6.18
CA PRO A 32 -0.13 9.07 6.35
C PRO A 32 -0.58 7.73 5.78
N LEU A 33 -0.10 7.38 4.58
CA LEU A 33 -0.42 6.13 3.90
C LEU A 33 0.21 4.93 4.63
N VAL A 34 1.50 5.03 5.00
CA VAL A 34 2.17 3.98 5.78
C VAL A 34 1.42 3.72 7.08
N ARG A 35 1.03 4.77 7.81
CA ARG A 35 0.26 4.65 9.05
C ARG A 35 -1.10 4.00 8.82
N GLN A 36 -1.81 4.35 7.75
CA GLN A 36 -3.09 3.72 7.41
C GLN A 36 -2.91 2.21 7.18
N TRP A 37 -1.87 1.80 6.44
CA TRP A 37 -1.58 0.36 6.26
C TRP A 37 -1.21 -0.33 7.56
N LEU A 38 -0.36 0.26 8.39
CA LEU A 38 0.05 -0.34 9.65
C LEU A 38 -1.14 -0.53 10.61
N GLN A 39 -2.02 0.47 10.70
CA GLN A 39 -3.23 0.39 11.52
C GLN A 39 -4.21 -0.65 11.01
N HIS A 40 -4.39 -0.70 9.68
CA HIS A 40 -5.32 -1.62 9.05
C HIS A 40 -4.82 -3.06 9.15
N TYR A 41 -3.59 -3.32 8.70
CA TYR A 41 -3.04 -4.67 8.54
C TYR A 41 -2.36 -5.23 9.79
N PHE A 42 -1.79 -4.37 10.63
CA PHE A 42 -1.02 -4.77 11.81
C PHE A 42 -1.53 -4.11 13.11
N PRO A 43 -2.85 -4.14 13.42
CA PRO A 43 -3.46 -3.35 14.50
C PRO A 43 -2.95 -3.71 15.90
N GLY A 44 -2.41 -4.91 16.11
CA GLY A 44 -1.91 -5.39 17.40
C GLY A 44 -0.46 -4.99 17.72
N GLN A 45 0.22 -4.26 16.83
CA GLN A 45 1.59 -3.80 17.05
C GLN A 45 1.61 -2.34 17.54
N ASP A 46 2.72 -1.91 18.16
CA ASP A 46 2.93 -0.51 18.49
C ASP A 46 3.10 0.31 17.19
N GLN A 47 2.05 1.05 16.85
CA GLN A 47 1.97 1.82 15.62
C GLN A 47 3.04 2.91 15.52
N THR A 48 3.41 3.53 16.63
CA THR A 48 4.38 4.63 16.63
C THR A 48 5.79 4.09 16.45
N ALA A 49 6.13 3.03 17.19
CA ALA A 49 7.40 2.35 17.05
C ALA A 49 7.57 1.77 15.65
N LEU A 50 6.52 1.13 15.11
CA LEU A 50 6.57 0.49 13.81
C LEU A 50 6.67 1.48 12.65
N LEU A 51 5.92 2.58 12.70
CA LEU A 51 6.03 3.66 11.72
C LEU A 51 7.45 4.24 11.70
N THR A 52 8.03 4.50 12.87
CA THR A 52 9.39 5.01 13.00
C THR A 52 10.42 4.01 12.48
N GLN A 53 10.24 2.72 12.78
CA GLN A 53 11.09 1.65 12.26
C GLN A 53 11.05 1.58 10.74
N VAL A 54 9.87 1.62 10.12
CA VAL A 54 9.72 1.62 8.66
C VAL A 54 10.55 2.74 8.02
N PHE A 55 10.45 3.97 8.53
CA PHE A 55 11.23 5.07 7.97
C PHE A 55 12.72 4.96 8.28
N ARG A 56 13.10 4.44 9.45
CA ARG A 56 14.51 4.16 9.77
C ARG A 56 15.11 3.18 8.76
N GLU A 57 14.43 2.08 8.48
CA GLU A 57 14.87 1.10 7.47
C GLU A 57 14.83 1.70 6.06
N ALA A 58 13.86 2.57 5.77
CA ALA A 58 13.82 3.28 4.48
C ALA A 58 15.07 4.14 4.25
N ARG A 59 15.62 4.76 5.31
CA ARG A 59 16.85 5.56 5.29
C ARG A 59 18.12 4.72 5.41
N ALA A 60 18.05 3.53 6.00
CA ALA A 60 19.19 2.64 6.17
C ALA A 60 19.89 2.34 4.83
N GLN A 61 21.15 1.90 4.91
CA GLN A 61 21.96 1.53 3.74
C GLN A 61 21.98 2.59 2.62
N GLN A 62 22.05 3.87 2.99
CA GLN A 62 22.00 5.01 2.07
C GLN A 62 20.68 5.06 1.28
N ALA A 63 19.55 5.13 2.00
CA ALA A 63 18.21 5.22 1.43
C ALA A 63 17.73 3.94 0.69
N GLN A 64 17.73 2.81 1.39
CA GLN A 64 17.34 1.48 0.89
C GLN A 64 16.02 1.48 0.12
N LEU A 65 14.98 2.15 0.63
CA LEU A 65 13.67 2.24 -0.02
C LEU A 65 13.79 2.78 -1.46
N TRP A 66 14.59 3.82 -1.64
CA TRP A 66 14.76 4.51 -2.93
C TRP A 66 15.74 3.81 -3.87
N ARG A 67 16.77 3.14 -3.32
CA ARG A 67 17.76 2.39 -4.10
C ARG A 67 17.18 1.12 -4.72
N THR A 68 16.26 0.48 -4.02
CA THR A 68 15.60 -0.76 -4.47
C THR A 68 14.43 -0.51 -5.41
N PHE A 69 13.98 0.74 -5.55
CA PHE A 69 12.89 1.11 -6.46
C PHE A 69 13.38 1.24 -7.90
N ALA A 70 12.94 0.32 -8.76
CA ALA A 70 13.26 0.31 -10.19
C ALA A 70 12.30 1.12 -11.09
N GLY A 71 11.15 1.53 -10.56
CA GLY A 71 10.13 2.24 -11.34
C GLY A 71 10.45 3.72 -11.60
N THR A 72 9.57 4.38 -12.35
CA THR A 72 9.81 5.76 -12.83
C THR A 72 8.79 6.79 -12.35
N ASN A 73 7.68 6.39 -11.73
CA ASN A 73 6.64 7.30 -11.28
C ASN A 73 6.16 6.98 -9.86
N GLU A 74 5.41 7.91 -9.28
CA GLU A 74 4.93 7.82 -7.90
C GLU A 74 3.93 6.67 -7.71
N LYS A 75 3.07 6.40 -8.70
CA LYS A 75 2.06 5.32 -8.60
C LYS A 75 2.71 3.93 -8.53
N GLU A 76 3.74 3.68 -9.33
CA GLU A 76 4.59 2.47 -9.19
C GLU A 76 5.32 2.45 -7.84
N PHE A 77 5.77 3.61 -7.37
CA PHE A 77 6.44 3.71 -6.07
C PHE A 77 5.50 3.35 -4.90
N LEU A 78 4.21 3.68 -4.95
CA LEU A 78 3.27 3.30 -3.90
C LEU A 78 3.21 1.78 -3.68
N LEU A 79 3.24 1.00 -4.76
CA LEU A 79 3.28 -0.46 -4.72
C LEU A 79 4.60 -1.02 -4.16
N HIS A 80 5.71 -0.35 -4.48
CA HIS A 80 7.02 -0.67 -3.93
C HIS A 80 7.08 -0.33 -2.44
N LEU A 81 6.60 0.85 -2.06
CA LEU A 81 6.50 1.31 -0.68
C LEU A 81 5.65 0.35 0.15
N ARG A 82 4.49 -0.08 -0.34
CA ARG A 82 3.64 -1.05 0.35
C ARG A 82 4.40 -2.34 0.66
N ARG A 83 5.05 -2.94 -0.34
CA ARG A 83 5.86 -4.15 -0.15
C ARG A 83 6.93 -3.94 0.92
N PHE A 84 7.64 -2.82 0.84
CA PHE A 84 8.67 -2.46 1.81
C PHE A 84 8.10 -2.36 3.24
N VAL A 85 6.98 -1.65 3.42
CA VAL A 85 6.29 -1.49 4.72
C VAL A 85 5.90 -2.85 5.29
N PHE A 86 5.29 -3.71 4.47
CA PHE A 86 4.82 -5.02 4.92
C PHE A 86 5.97 -5.95 5.27
N GLU A 87 7.09 -5.90 4.55
CA GLU A 87 8.30 -6.64 4.91
C GLU A 87 8.81 -6.22 6.30
N GLN A 88 8.87 -4.92 6.59
CA GLN A 88 9.29 -4.43 7.91
C GLN A 88 8.29 -4.80 9.02
N ALA A 89 6.99 -4.70 8.74
CA ALA A 89 5.93 -4.99 9.70
C ALA A 89 5.75 -6.49 10.00
N ARG A 90 6.07 -7.35 9.03
CA ARG A 90 6.10 -8.81 9.23
C ARG A 90 7.35 -9.22 10.02
N ALA A 91 8.51 -8.59 9.78
CA ALA A 91 9.74 -8.89 10.50
C ALA A 91 9.68 -8.59 12.01
N SER A 92 8.83 -7.64 12.44
CA SER A 92 8.59 -7.34 13.86
C SER A 92 7.60 -8.30 14.54
N ARG A 93 6.91 -9.17 13.78
CA ARG A 93 5.89 -10.10 14.30
C ARG A 93 6.56 -11.36 14.87
N ARG A 94 6.01 -11.88 15.98
CA ARG A 94 6.60 -13.02 16.72
C ARG A 94 5.87 -14.35 16.53
N THR A 95 4.69 -14.35 15.93
CA THR A 95 3.82 -15.53 15.88
C THR A 95 3.42 -15.85 14.45
N VAL A 96 3.64 -17.10 14.05
CA VAL A 96 3.16 -17.69 12.80
C VAL A 96 2.04 -18.69 13.19
N PRO A 97 0.89 -18.69 12.50
CA PRO A 97 -0.14 -19.70 12.75
C PRO A 97 0.42 -21.11 12.55
N GLU A 98 -0.02 -22.08 13.36
CA GLU A 98 0.42 -23.48 13.23
C GLU A 98 0.01 -24.10 11.88
N THR A 99 -1.17 -23.74 11.38
CA THR A 99 -1.75 -24.22 10.12
C THR A 99 -2.30 -23.06 9.31
N PRO A 100 -1.44 -22.25 8.65
CA PRO A 100 -1.88 -21.11 7.86
C PRO A 100 -2.54 -21.56 6.56
N PHE A 101 -3.41 -20.71 5.99
CA PHE A 101 -3.82 -20.88 4.59
C PHE A 101 -2.62 -20.84 3.67
N THR A 102 -2.61 -21.73 2.67
CA THR A 102 -1.64 -21.68 1.59
C THR A 102 -2.24 -20.91 0.40
N PRO A 103 -1.41 -20.32 -0.48
CA PRO A 103 -1.91 -19.71 -1.70
C PRO A 103 -2.76 -20.66 -2.55
N GLU A 104 -2.44 -21.96 -2.58
CA GLU A 104 -3.18 -22.97 -3.35
C GLU A 104 -4.55 -23.24 -2.75
N SER A 105 -4.65 -23.39 -1.42
CA SER A 105 -5.94 -23.55 -0.77
C SER A 105 -6.78 -22.29 -0.93
N PHE A 106 -6.17 -21.11 -0.81
CA PHE A 106 -6.83 -19.84 -1.05
C PHE A 106 -7.32 -19.68 -2.49
N TRP A 107 -6.51 -20.06 -3.49
CA TRP A 107 -6.91 -20.01 -4.89
C TRP A 107 -8.14 -20.88 -5.19
N ARG A 108 -8.19 -22.10 -4.64
CA ARG A 108 -9.37 -22.98 -4.78
C ARG A 108 -10.65 -22.35 -4.23
N LEU A 109 -10.55 -21.50 -3.20
CA LEU A 109 -11.69 -20.74 -2.69
C LEU A 109 -12.16 -19.69 -3.70
N LEU A 110 -11.23 -19.05 -4.42
CA LEU A 110 -11.51 -17.97 -5.38
C LEU A 110 -11.89 -18.48 -6.78
N GLU A 111 -11.43 -19.66 -7.18
CA GLU A 111 -11.58 -20.23 -8.53
C GLU A 111 -13.04 -20.21 -9.06
N PRO A 112 -14.08 -20.53 -8.27
CA PRO A 112 -15.46 -20.55 -8.79
C PRO A 112 -16.02 -19.17 -9.14
N PHE A 113 -15.33 -18.09 -8.77
CA PHE A 113 -15.82 -16.73 -8.91
C PHE A 113 -15.26 -16.05 -10.18
N PRO A 114 -16.03 -15.20 -10.87
CA PRO A 114 -15.50 -14.32 -11.92
C PRO A 114 -14.41 -13.38 -11.39
N LEU A 115 -13.51 -12.92 -12.28
CA LEU A 115 -12.34 -12.11 -11.93
C LEU A 115 -12.66 -10.97 -10.94
N LEU A 116 -13.68 -10.18 -11.24
CA LEU A 116 -14.05 -9.05 -10.39
C LEU A 116 -14.51 -9.48 -8.98
N GLN A 117 -15.26 -10.57 -8.88
CA GLN A 117 -15.70 -11.10 -7.59
C GLN A 117 -14.51 -11.66 -6.80
N ARG A 118 -13.49 -12.21 -7.48
CA ARG A 118 -12.22 -12.61 -6.85
C ARG A 118 -11.47 -11.40 -6.28
N GLU A 119 -11.44 -10.27 -6.99
CA GLU A 119 -10.85 -9.02 -6.47
C GLU A 119 -11.58 -8.54 -5.20
N MET A 120 -12.92 -8.55 -5.21
CA MET A 120 -13.73 -8.15 -4.04
C MET A 120 -13.54 -9.09 -2.84
N LEU A 121 -13.48 -10.40 -3.09
CA LEU A 121 -13.17 -11.41 -2.08
C LEU A 121 -11.78 -11.20 -1.47
N LEU A 122 -10.79 -10.94 -2.32
CA LEU A 122 -9.41 -10.72 -1.88
C LEU A 122 -9.30 -9.46 -1.00
N LEU A 123 -9.94 -8.36 -1.39
CA LEU A 123 -10.01 -7.16 -0.54
C LEU A 123 -10.85 -7.38 0.73
N SER A 124 -11.83 -8.28 0.70
CA SER A 124 -12.57 -8.70 1.90
C SER A 124 -11.66 -9.48 2.87
N PHE A 125 -10.76 -10.32 2.35
CA PHE A 125 -9.70 -10.97 3.15
C PHE A 125 -8.70 -9.98 3.71
N HIS A 126 -8.44 -8.88 2.99
CA HIS A 126 -7.75 -7.72 3.53
C HIS A 126 -8.58 -6.96 4.59
N ARG A 127 -9.77 -7.42 4.97
CA ARG A 127 -10.65 -6.87 6.02
C ARG A 127 -11.28 -5.51 5.69
N TYR A 128 -11.46 -5.20 4.41
CA TYR A 128 -12.28 -4.05 4.02
C TYR A 128 -13.78 -4.36 4.15
N THR A 129 -14.54 -3.37 4.64
CA THR A 129 -16.01 -3.42 4.63
C THR A 129 -16.53 -3.20 3.22
N ALA A 130 -17.77 -3.61 2.91
CA ALA A 130 -18.38 -3.37 1.61
C ALA A 130 -18.39 -1.89 1.21
N GLU A 131 -18.54 -0.98 2.18
CA GLU A 131 -18.50 0.46 1.99
C GLU A 131 -17.10 0.95 1.64
N ALA A 132 -16.06 0.43 2.30
CA ALA A 132 -14.68 0.78 1.94
C ALA A 132 -14.28 0.17 0.58
N LEU A 133 -14.81 -1.01 0.26
CA LEU A 133 -14.61 -1.66 -1.03
C LEU A 133 -15.20 -0.82 -2.17
N SER A 134 -16.41 -0.28 -2.04
CA SER A 134 -17.02 0.52 -3.11
C SER A 134 -16.18 1.77 -3.40
N GLU A 135 -15.59 2.38 -2.38
CA GLU A 135 -14.69 3.52 -2.54
C GLU A 135 -13.38 3.16 -3.27
N VAL A 136 -12.79 2.00 -2.96
CA VAL A 136 -11.53 1.54 -3.58
C VAL A 136 -11.76 0.97 -4.98
N THR A 137 -12.94 0.39 -5.21
CA THR A 137 -13.24 -0.39 -6.41
C THR A 137 -14.12 0.32 -7.44
N ASP A 138 -14.58 1.54 -7.14
CA ASP A 138 -15.46 2.34 -8.01
C ASP A 138 -16.75 1.60 -8.46
N PHE A 139 -17.15 0.54 -7.75
CA PHE A 139 -18.40 -0.17 -7.98
C PHE A 139 -19.53 0.40 -7.14
N LEU A 140 -20.77 0.20 -7.60
CA LEU A 140 -21.95 0.53 -6.82
C LEU A 140 -21.91 -0.19 -5.45
N PRO A 141 -22.15 0.52 -4.34
CA PRO A 141 -22.10 -0.05 -3.00
C PRO A 141 -23.00 -1.28 -2.83
N GLU A 142 -24.18 -1.28 -3.44
CA GLU A 142 -25.18 -2.34 -3.34
C GLU A 142 -24.70 -3.63 -4.01
N SER A 143 -24.09 -3.50 -5.20
CA SER A 143 -23.51 -4.65 -5.92
C SER A 143 -22.29 -5.20 -5.19
N THR A 144 -21.44 -4.31 -4.66
CA THR A 144 -20.25 -4.68 -3.90
C THR A 144 -20.63 -5.43 -2.62
N ARG A 145 -21.64 -4.94 -1.90
CA ARG A 145 -22.16 -5.58 -0.68
C ARG A 145 -22.74 -6.96 -0.97
N ALA A 146 -23.64 -7.07 -1.93
CA ALA A 146 -24.29 -8.34 -2.26
C ALA A 146 -23.27 -9.41 -2.68
N VAL A 147 -22.29 -9.04 -3.52
CA VAL A 147 -21.22 -9.95 -3.96
C VAL A 147 -20.31 -10.33 -2.79
N ALA A 148 -19.86 -9.37 -1.98
CA ALA A 148 -18.97 -9.64 -0.85
C ALA A 148 -19.63 -10.53 0.20
N GLU A 149 -20.90 -10.27 0.56
CA GLU A 149 -21.67 -11.08 1.51
C GLU A 149 -21.86 -12.51 1.00
N GLN A 150 -22.34 -12.67 -0.25
CA GLN A 150 -22.52 -14.00 -0.85
C GLN A 150 -21.21 -14.79 -0.87
N ALA A 151 -20.12 -14.13 -1.21
CA ALA A 151 -18.82 -14.75 -1.33
C ALA A 151 -18.23 -15.12 0.04
N ARG A 152 -18.49 -14.31 1.08
CA ARG A 152 -18.12 -14.61 2.46
C ARG A 152 -18.92 -15.76 3.06
N GLU A 153 -20.20 -15.87 2.75
CA GLU A 153 -21.02 -17.01 3.17
C GLU A 153 -20.56 -18.32 2.49
N LYS A 154 -20.28 -18.28 1.18
CA LYS A 154 -19.68 -19.42 0.47
C LYS A 154 -18.33 -19.84 1.07
N LEU A 155 -17.50 -18.86 1.43
CA LEU A 155 -16.23 -19.11 2.10
C LEU A 155 -16.43 -19.80 3.45
N LYS A 156 -17.28 -19.26 4.34
CA LYS A 156 -17.58 -19.90 5.63
C LYS A 156 -18.07 -21.33 5.47
N ALA A 157 -18.94 -21.58 4.48
CA ALA A 157 -19.43 -22.93 4.19
C ALA A 157 -18.31 -23.87 3.75
N GLN A 158 -17.34 -23.39 2.96
CA GLN A 158 -16.17 -24.18 2.54
C GLN A 158 -15.17 -24.43 3.68
N LEU A 159 -15.05 -23.49 4.63
CA LEU A 159 -14.15 -23.60 5.78
C LEU A 159 -14.70 -24.48 6.91
N GLY A 160 -16.02 -24.59 7.02
CA GLY A 160 -16.69 -25.40 8.03
C GLY A 160 -16.59 -24.83 9.46
N ALA A 161 -17.17 -25.54 10.42
CA ALA A 161 -17.31 -25.08 11.81
C ALA A 161 -16.01 -25.06 12.63
N GLY A 162 -14.90 -25.59 12.09
CA GLY A 162 -13.61 -25.67 12.77
C GLY A 162 -12.75 -24.40 12.65
N VAL A 163 -13.12 -23.48 11.77
CA VAL A 163 -12.38 -22.23 11.57
C VAL A 163 -12.94 -21.15 12.49
N GLY A 164 -12.11 -20.69 13.42
CA GLY A 164 -12.47 -19.63 14.37
C GLY A 164 -12.85 -18.31 13.67
N PRO A 165 -13.59 -17.42 14.35
CA PRO A 165 -14.15 -16.20 13.74
C PRO A 165 -13.09 -15.23 13.18
N ASP A 166 -11.86 -15.29 13.69
CA ASP A 166 -10.78 -14.35 13.34
C ASP A 166 -9.76 -14.92 12.34
N PHE A 167 -10.11 -15.97 11.60
CA PHE A 167 -9.17 -16.65 10.69
C PHE A 167 -8.56 -15.73 9.63
N GLU A 168 -9.35 -14.78 9.10
CA GLU A 168 -8.85 -13.76 8.18
C GLU A 168 -7.69 -13.00 8.82
N GLN A 169 -7.85 -12.49 10.05
CA GLN A 169 -6.78 -11.78 10.76
C GLN A 169 -5.60 -12.69 11.15
N ARG A 170 -5.89 -13.93 11.55
CA ARG A 170 -4.88 -14.91 11.95
C ARG A 170 -3.93 -15.23 10.78
N ASP A 171 -4.50 -15.53 9.62
CA ASP A 171 -3.78 -16.11 8.50
C ASP A 171 -3.37 -15.10 7.43
N HIS A 172 -3.98 -13.91 7.41
CA HIS A 172 -3.74 -12.85 6.43
C HIS A 172 -2.25 -12.68 6.11
N ASP A 173 -1.44 -12.34 7.10
CA ASP A 173 -0.05 -11.98 6.81
C ASP A 173 0.77 -13.15 6.25
N THR A 174 0.55 -14.35 6.76
CA THR A 174 1.28 -15.55 6.31
C THR A 174 0.87 -15.91 4.89
N LEU A 175 -0.44 -15.87 4.61
CA LEU A 175 -0.99 -16.13 3.28
C LEU A 175 -0.47 -15.10 2.26
N PHE A 176 -0.60 -13.81 2.55
CA PHE A 176 -0.19 -12.77 1.60
C PHE A 176 1.33 -12.65 1.47
N ALA A 177 2.10 -12.97 2.52
CA ALA A 177 3.55 -13.14 2.38
C ALA A 177 3.90 -14.31 1.46
N ALA A 178 3.18 -15.43 1.52
CA ALA A 178 3.39 -16.55 0.61
C ALA A 178 2.99 -16.19 -0.83
N ILE A 179 1.88 -15.47 -1.03
CA ILE A 179 1.46 -14.96 -2.34
C ILE A 179 2.52 -14.03 -2.93
N ASP A 180 3.12 -13.14 -2.13
CA ASP A 180 4.17 -12.21 -2.58
C ASP A 180 5.41 -12.94 -3.16
N GLN A 181 5.67 -14.17 -2.71
CA GLN A 181 6.78 -15.01 -3.22
C GLN A 181 6.47 -15.74 -4.52
N GLN A 182 5.21 -15.71 -5.00
CA GLN A 182 4.78 -16.40 -6.22
C GLN A 182 4.99 -15.57 -7.50
N ARG A 183 5.68 -14.43 -7.42
CA ARG A 183 5.96 -13.61 -8.60
C ARG A 183 6.77 -14.42 -9.62
N GLY A 184 6.19 -14.65 -10.79
CA GLY A 184 6.87 -15.25 -11.94
C GLY A 184 7.34 -14.23 -12.96
N ASP A 185 8.17 -14.68 -13.92
CA ASP A 185 8.72 -13.84 -14.99
C ASP A 185 7.65 -13.27 -15.93
N ASN A 186 6.52 -13.99 -16.07
CA ASN A 186 5.40 -13.61 -16.92
C ASN A 186 4.34 -12.77 -16.20
N CYS A 187 4.57 -12.37 -14.94
CA CYS A 187 3.63 -11.53 -14.21
C CYS A 187 3.49 -10.15 -14.83
N VAL A 188 2.28 -9.60 -14.75
CA VAL A 188 1.96 -8.25 -15.24
C VAL A 188 2.86 -7.22 -14.54
N LEU A 189 3.47 -6.34 -15.32
CA LEU A 189 4.32 -5.26 -14.80
C LEU A 189 3.49 -4.21 -14.08
N ASP A 190 4.00 -3.65 -12.98
CA ASP A 190 3.31 -2.62 -12.18
C ASP A 190 2.87 -1.41 -13.04
N LYS A 191 3.67 -1.01 -14.03
CA LYS A 191 3.34 0.05 -15.00
C LYS A 191 2.06 -0.23 -15.81
N THR A 192 1.75 -1.50 -16.06
CA THR A 192 0.52 -1.90 -16.75
C THR A 192 -0.69 -1.63 -15.86
N TYR A 193 -0.61 -1.91 -14.56
CA TYR A 193 -1.69 -1.57 -13.61
C TYR A 193 -1.96 -0.07 -13.53
N VAL A 194 -0.88 0.74 -13.50
CA VAL A 194 -1.00 2.20 -13.58
C VAL A 194 -1.77 2.63 -14.82
N ARG A 195 -1.42 2.08 -15.99
CA ARG A 195 -2.10 2.40 -17.25
C ARG A 195 -3.56 1.94 -17.29
N ILE A 196 -3.90 0.83 -16.63
CA ILE A 196 -5.29 0.35 -16.53
C ILE A 196 -6.13 1.36 -15.75
N VAL A 197 -5.68 1.76 -14.55
CA VAL A 197 -6.43 2.71 -13.70
C VAL A 197 -6.50 4.09 -14.33
N ASP A 198 -5.44 4.51 -15.03
CA ASP A 198 -5.40 5.83 -15.67
C ASP A 198 -6.15 5.87 -17.02
N GLY A 199 -6.71 4.75 -17.48
CA GLY A 199 -7.38 4.66 -18.78
C GLY A 199 -6.44 4.87 -19.98
N GLN A 200 -5.13 4.68 -19.78
CA GLN A 200 -4.08 4.89 -20.78
C GLN A 200 -3.64 3.60 -21.49
N ILE A 201 -4.27 2.47 -21.17
CA ILE A 201 -3.98 1.18 -21.77
C ILE A 201 -4.83 0.96 -23.03
N THR A 202 -4.26 0.27 -24.02
CA THR A 202 -5.04 -0.21 -25.18
C THR A 202 -6.03 -1.28 -24.73
N TRP A 203 -7.13 -1.43 -25.46
CA TRP A 203 -8.11 -2.48 -25.20
C TRP A 203 -7.47 -3.87 -25.15
N ARG A 204 -6.65 -4.22 -26.16
CA ARG A 204 -5.91 -5.48 -26.21
C ARG A 204 -4.96 -5.66 -25.01
N GLY A 205 -4.23 -4.60 -24.63
CA GLY A 205 -3.32 -4.66 -23.49
C GLY A 205 -4.05 -4.91 -22.17
N ARG A 206 -5.27 -4.38 -22.02
CA ARG A 206 -6.14 -4.66 -20.88
C ARG A 206 -6.59 -6.12 -20.88
N GLU A 207 -7.09 -6.65 -22.01
CA GLU A 207 -7.50 -8.05 -22.09
C GLU A 207 -6.36 -9.02 -21.77
N GLU A 208 -5.15 -8.75 -22.26
CA GLU A 208 -3.97 -9.56 -21.98
C GLU A 208 -3.62 -9.56 -20.48
N ALA A 209 -3.71 -8.40 -19.81
CA ALA A 209 -3.50 -8.29 -18.38
C ALA A 209 -4.61 -8.99 -17.58
N ASP A 210 -5.87 -8.80 -17.96
CA ASP A 210 -7.04 -9.37 -17.28
C ASP A 210 -7.00 -10.91 -17.36
N ARG A 211 -6.72 -11.47 -18.54
CA ARG A 211 -6.55 -12.92 -18.75
C ARG A 211 -5.40 -13.51 -17.93
N HIS A 212 -4.33 -12.76 -17.70
CA HIS A 212 -3.26 -13.21 -16.80
C HIS A 212 -3.73 -13.23 -15.35
N ARG A 213 -4.40 -12.17 -14.88
CA ARG A 213 -4.92 -12.08 -13.51
C ARG A 213 -5.97 -13.15 -13.19
N GLU A 214 -6.72 -13.60 -14.19
CA GLU A 214 -7.67 -14.71 -14.06
C GLU A 214 -7.01 -16.03 -13.61
N ASN A 215 -5.70 -16.17 -13.76
CA ASN A 215 -4.98 -17.42 -13.47
C ASN A 215 -3.75 -17.20 -12.58
N CYS A 216 -3.54 -15.98 -12.06
CA CYS A 216 -2.37 -15.64 -11.27
C CYS A 216 -2.78 -14.88 -10.00
N LEU A 217 -2.79 -15.60 -8.88
CA LEU A 217 -3.13 -15.06 -7.57
C LEU A 217 -2.21 -13.89 -7.16
N TYR A 218 -0.91 -13.97 -7.47
CA TYR A 218 0.02 -12.85 -7.27
C TYR A 218 -0.45 -11.59 -8.00
N CYS A 219 -0.76 -11.68 -9.31
CA CYS A 219 -1.17 -10.53 -10.10
C CYS A 219 -2.57 -10.02 -9.73
N LEU A 220 -3.46 -10.90 -9.27
CA LEU A 220 -4.75 -10.53 -8.70
C LEU A 220 -4.56 -9.69 -7.43
N ASN A 221 -3.76 -10.20 -6.48
CA ASN A 221 -3.41 -9.49 -5.24
C ASN A 221 -2.76 -8.14 -5.56
N ARG A 222 -1.71 -8.15 -6.41
CA ARG A 222 -0.94 -6.96 -6.74
C ARG A 222 -1.79 -5.86 -7.36
N PHE A 223 -2.79 -6.21 -8.18
CA PHE A 223 -3.72 -5.23 -8.71
C PHE A 223 -4.66 -4.66 -7.63
N ALA A 224 -5.17 -5.49 -6.72
CA ALA A 224 -5.97 -5.02 -5.59
C ALA A 224 -5.18 -4.06 -4.68
N GLU A 225 -3.93 -4.42 -4.36
CA GLU A 225 -3.01 -3.56 -3.62
C GLU A 225 -2.77 -2.22 -4.31
N PHE A 226 -2.67 -2.22 -5.64
CA PHE A 226 -2.49 -0.99 -6.40
C PHE A 226 -3.69 -0.06 -6.25
N ARG A 227 -4.91 -0.60 -6.40
CA ARG A 227 -6.14 0.17 -6.26
C ARG A 227 -6.27 0.75 -4.86
N GLU A 228 -6.00 -0.06 -3.84
CA GLU A 228 -5.96 0.36 -2.44
C GLU A 228 -4.97 1.51 -2.24
N ALA A 229 -3.72 1.31 -2.64
CA ALA A 229 -2.65 2.29 -2.46
C ALA A 229 -2.97 3.61 -3.18
N HIS A 230 -3.43 3.52 -4.43
CA HIS A 230 -3.83 4.67 -5.23
C HIS A 230 -4.99 5.43 -4.56
N HIS A 231 -6.01 4.71 -4.11
CA HIS A 231 -7.19 5.30 -3.47
C HIS A 231 -6.82 6.10 -2.21
N PHE A 232 -6.15 5.46 -1.25
CA PHE A 232 -5.84 6.12 0.02
C PHE A 232 -4.78 7.21 -0.12
N PHE A 233 -3.80 7.04 -1.01
CA PHE A 233 -2.80 8.08 -1.24
C PHE A 233 -3.42 9.41 -1.70
N HIS A 234 -4.47 9.36 -2.52
CA HIS A 234 -5.15 10.57 -2.99
C HIS A 234 -6.13 11.17 -1.97
N LYS A 235 -6.62 10.39 -1.00
CA LYS A 235 -7.54 10.87 0.04
C LYS A 235 -6.86 11.38 1.29
N LEU A 236 -5.69 10.83 1.65
CA LEU A 236 -5.04 11.14 2.91
C LEU A 236 -4.32 12.50 2.83
N PRO A 237 -4.54 13.41 3.79
CA PRO A 237 -3.81 14.66 3.84
C PRO A 237 -2.33 14.40 4.19
N PRO A 238 -1.40 15.27 3.76
CA PRO A 238 -0.01 15.20 4.19
C PRO A 238 0.13 15.22 5.72
N ALA A 239 1.16 14.57 6.25
CA ALA A 239 1.40 14.56 7.69
C ALA A 239 1.66 15.97 8.23
N GLY A 240 1.18 16.22 9.45
CA GLY A 240 1.42 17.49 10.14
C GLY A 240 2.87 17.65 10.60
N ASP A 241 3.35 18.88 10.74
CA ASP A 241 4.76 19.16 11.05
C ASP A 241 5.24 18.52 12.36
N ALA A 242 4.38 18.44 13.37
CA ALA A 242 4.71 17.79 14.64
C ALA A 242 4.94 16.27 14.48
N GLU A 243 4.14 15.60 13.65
CA GLU A 243 4.32 14.18 13.35
C GLU A 243 5.61 13.95 12.56
N VAL A 244 5.85 14.78 11.54
CA VAL A 244 7.07 14.73 10.74
C VAL A 244 8.29 14.91 11.62
N ALA A 245 8.30 15.92 12.50
CA ALA A 245 9.41 16.19 13.41
C ALA A 245 9.70 15.00 14.34
N ARG A 246 8.67 14.34 14.88
CA ARG A 246 8.85 13.14 15.73
C ARG A 246 9.50 11.99 14.97
N ILE A 247 9.04 11.72 13.75
CA ILE A 247 9.60 10.66 12.92
C ILE A 247 11.06 10.99 12.56
N LEU A 248 11.34 12.22 12.11
CA LEU A 248 12.68 12.70 11.76
C LEU A 248 13.66 12.63 12.94
N ALA A 249 13.21 12.94 14.16
CA ALA A 249 14.02 12.75 15.35
C ALA A 249 14.41 11.27 15.54
N GLY A 250 13.47 10.34 15.33
CA GLY A 250 13.73 8.89 15.37
C GLY A 250 14.64 8.37 14.24
N LEU A 251 14.81 9.16 13.17
CA LEU A 251 15.77 8.92 12.09
C LEU A 251 17.15 9.55 12.37
N GLY A 252 17.29 10.43 13.36
CA GLY A 252 18.49 11.24 13.54
C GLY A 252 18.70 12.29 12.43
N VAL A 253 17.60 12.84 11.90
CA VAL A 253 17.63 13.92 10.88
C VAL A 253 17.29 15.24 11.56
N GLU A 254 18.26 16.15 11.60
CA GLU A 254 18.05 17.51 12.11
C GLU A 254 17.56 18.44 10.99
N LEU A 255 16.40 19.06 11.21
CA LEU A 255 15.93 20.13 10.34
C LEU A 255 16.61 21.44 10.75
N VAL A 256 17.44 21.99 9.86
CA VAL A 256 18.02 23.32 10.05
C VAL A 256 16.94 24.37 9.77
N GLY A 257 16.17 24.70 10.81
CA GLY A 257 15.18 25.77 10.85
C GLY A 257 13.80 25.41 10.26
N PRO A 258 12.74 26.16 10.64
CA PRO A 258 11.40 25.94 10.11
C PRO A 258 11.38 26.15 8.58
N PRO A 259 10.53 25.42 7.83
CA PRO A 259 10.28 25.74 6.44
C PRO A 259 9.86 27.21 6.35
N ARG A 260 10.59 27.99 5.56
CA ARG A 260 10.25 29.39 5.28
C ARG A 260 8.99 29.34 4.43
N LYS A 261 7.85 29.71 5.04
CA LYS A 261 6.62 29.93 4.28
C LYS A 261 6.94 30.80 3.08
N LYS A 262 6.49 30.40 1.88
CA LYS A 262 6.63 31.29 0.73
C LYS A 262 5.84 32.54 1.06
N ARG A 263 6.53 33.67 1.28
CA ARG A 263 5.87 34.97 1.38
C ARG A 263 4.99 35.12 0.15
N ALA A 264 3.70 35.41 0.38
CA ALA A 264 2.77 35.68 -0.70
C ALA A 264 3.30 36.86 -1.53
N TRP A 265 2.97 36.91 -2.82
CA TRP A 265 3.55 37.89 -3.75
C TRP A 265 3.38 39.34 -3.26
N TRP A 266 2.27 39.65 -2.60
CA TRP A 266 2.00 40.95 -1.98
C TRP A 266 2.89 41.26 -0.76
N GLN A 267 3.26 40.24 0.03
CA GLN A 267 4.22 40.39 1.15
C GLN A 267 5.64 40.69 0.65
N ARG A 268 5.98 40.32 -0.59
CA ARG A 268 7.27 40.63 -1.21
C ARG A 268 7.34 42.06 -1.74
N LEU A 269 6.21 42.63 -2.15
CA LEU A 269 6.12 44.01 -2.63
C LEU A 269 6.09 45.05 -1.51
N LEU A 270 5.55 44.69 -0.34
CA LEU A 270 5.39 45.62 0.80
C LEU A 270 6.53 45.58 1.82
N GLY A 271 7.62 44.86 1.56
CA GLY A 271 8.84 44.93 2.37
C GLY A 271 8.72 44.47 3.83
N ALA A 272 7.78 43.55 4.14
CA ALA A 272 7.66 42.94 5.47
C ALA A 272 8.21 41.51 5.46
#